data_AF-A0A7S2W819-F1
#
_entry.id   AF-A0A7S2W819-F1
#
_cell.length_a   1.000
_cell.length_b   1.000
_cell.length_c   1.000
_cell.angle_alpha   90.00
_cell.angle_beta   90.00
_cell.angle_gamma   90.00
#
_symmetry.space_group_name_H-M   'P 1'
#
loop_
_entity.id
_entity.type
_entity.pdbx_description
1 polymer ?
#
loop_
_entity_poly.entity_id
_entity_poly.type
_entity_poly.pdbx_seq_one_letter_code
_entity_poly.pdbx_strand_id
1 'polypeptide(L)'
;EPVRHSNRQAGTTMADQKENHAWKAFDTSSEAGRLLRQIYGSKPPPVNVPLPRRSRNPGPPTEGWRPVSNRVGQVDPRRSTRSIDKEKAVQIPRRARADRSYSKIDLVSRRKRGDVIRDELQDAKMRMEHYRPPHLRPMGQEKDRLAEICAFKGGKILPAEMTAIPLEVTPSEQVARIKERERIEKARRRRAGLPEPTLTRPSAPKSHTQMLEETILDEIDERRKHLEDMQGLGMRAEDAKTLAGEIAVRVRELRKVNPELAEQIGGKELRNP
;
A
#
# COMPACT_ATOMS: atom_id res chain seq x y z
N GLU A 1 62.51 73.18 -63.03
CA GLU A 1 62.21 73.90 -61.77
C GLU A 1 60.89 73.40 -61.17
N PRO A 2 60.70 73.42 -59.84
CA PRO A 2 60.80 72.21 -59.02
C PRO A 2 59.54 71.82 -58.23
N VAL A 3 59.53 70.55 -57.80
CA VAL A 3 59.14 69.99 -56.48
C VAL A 3 57.94 70.61 -55.74
N ARG A 4 56.96 69.76 -55.39
CA ARG A 4 56.56 69.47 -53.99
C ARG A 4 55.52 68.34 -53.89
N HIS A 5 55.87 67.34 -53.09
CA HIS A 5 54.94 66.37 -52.52
C HIS A 5 54.14 67.00 -51.37
N SER A 6 52.85 66.64 -51.28
CA SER A 6 52.10 66.25 -50.06
C SER A 6 50.63 66.59 -50.24
N ASN A 7 49.70 65.66 -50.08
CA ASN A 7 49.07 65.40 -48.78
C ASN A 7 47.98 64.33 -48.92
N ARG A 8 48.00 63.34 -48.04
CA ARG A 8 46.88 62.41 -47.83
C ARG A 8 45.76 63.16 -47.13
N GLN A 9 44.53 63.04 -47.62
CA GLN A 9 43.35 63.00 -46.76
C GLN A 9 42.47 61.83 -47.16
N ALA A 10 42.22 60.98 -46.18
CA ALA A 10 41.25 59.91 -46.22
C ALA A 10 39.84 60.52 -46.36
N GLY A 11 39.06 60.00 -47.32
CA GLY A 11 37.66 60.36 -47.54
C GLY A 11 36.85 59.09 -47.68
N THR A 12 36.39 58.63 -46.52
CA THR A 12 35.52 57.51 -46.23
C THR A 12 34.43 57.25 -47.28
N THR A 13 34.25 55.97 -47.59
CA THR A 13 33.23 55.38 -48.47
C THR A 13 31.80 55.88 -48.20
N MET A 14 31.10 56.20 -49.29
CA MET A 14 29.65 56.47 -49.41
C MET A 14 28.78 55.26 -49.01
N ALA A 15 28.81 54.82 -47.74
CA ALA A 15 28.07 53.64 -47.30
C ALA A 15 27.41 53.72 -45.91
N ASP A 16 27.55 54.81 -45.15
CA ASP A 16 27.20 54.81 -43.71
C ASP A 16 26.23 55.90 -43.23
N GLN A 17 25.31 56.39 -44.08
CA GLN A 17 24.23 57.29 -43.63
C GLN A 17 22.84 56.94 -44.19
N LYS A 18 22.48 55.66 -44.20
CA LYS A 18 21.08 55.27 -43.99
C LYS A 18 20.91 54.98 -42.52
N GLU A 19 20.79 56.03 -41.72
CA GLU A 19 20.30 55.88 -40.34
C GLU A 19 18.99 55.10 -40.40
N ASN A 20 18.99 53.89 -39.83
CA ASN A 20 17.81 53.02 -39.75
C ASN A 20 16.74 53.70 -38.88
N HIS A 21 16.00 54.63 -39.47
CA HIS A 21 14.82 55.27 -38.89
C HIS A 21 13.59 54.36 -38.92
N ALA A 22 13.77 53.03 -38.91
CA ALA A 22 12.68 52.06 -38.84
C ALA A 22 11.78 52.30 -37.61
N TRP A 23 12.35 52.82 -36.52
CA TRP A 23 11.60 53.16 -35.31
C TRP A 23 10.71 54.41 -35.46
N LYS A 24 10.97 55.29 -36.44
CA LYS A 24 10.11 56.44 -36.77
C LYS A 24 8.87 56.04 -37.60
N ALA A 25 8.78 54.78 -38.06
CA ALA A 25 7.63 54.30 -38.82
C ALA A 25 6.29 54.36 -38.06
N PHE A 26 6.35 54.45 -36.73
CA PHE A 26 5.19 54.57 -35.83
C PHE A 26 4.99 55.98 -35.27
N ASP A 27 5.74 56.96 -35.76
CA ASP A 27 5.56 58.36 -35.36
C ASP A 27 4.27 58.94 -35.97
N THR A 28 3.73 60.00 -35.35
CA THR A 28 2.45 60.62 -35.74
C THR A 28 2.43 61.22 -37.16
N SER A 29 3.61 61.38 -37.76
CA SER A 29 3.79 61.79 -39.16
C SER A 29 3.52 60.66 -40.15
N SER A 30 3.60 59.39 -39.74
CA SER A 30 3.35 58.20 -40.56
C SER A 30 1.87 57.80 -40.55
N GLU A 31 1.33 57.32 -41.67
CA GLU A 31 -0.04 56.78 -41.74
C GLU A 31 -0.26 55.64 -40.74
N ALA A 32 0.72 54.77 -40.57
CA ALA A 32 0.67 53.69 -39.59
C ALA A 32 0.58 54.25 -38.16
N GLY A 33 1.31 55.31 -37.85
CA GLY A 33 1.25 56.00 -36.55
C GLY A 33 -0.10 56.69 -36.31
N ARG A 34 -0.70 57.29 -37.36
CA ARG A 34 -2.04 57.91 -37.28
C ARG A 34 -3.14 56.88 -37.05
N LEU A 35 -3.07 55.74 -37.75
CA LEU A 35 -4.01 54.63 -37.58
C LEU A 35 -3.91 54.03 -36.17
N LEU A 36 -2.69 53.85 -35.65
CA LEU A 36 -2.49 53.39 -34.28
C LEU A 36 -3.04 54.39 -33.25
N ARG A 37 -2.86 55.70 -33.47
CA ARG A 37 -3.44 56.75 -32.60
C ARG A 37 -4.97 56.75 -32.65
N GLN A 38 -5.57 56.43 -33.79
CA GLN A 38 -7.02 56.30 -33.93
C GLN A 38 -7.58 55.08 -33.19
N ILE A 39 -6.84 53.96 -33.19
CA ILE A 39 -7.27 52.72 -32.53
C ILE A 39 -7.03 52.77 -31.00
N TYR A 40 -5.92 53.35 -30.56
CA TYR A 40 -5.46 53.31 -29.16
C TYR A 40 -5.58 54.64 -28.39
N GLY A 41 -5.98 55.73 -29.04
CA GLY A 41 -6.11 57.06 -28.44
C GLY A 41 -4.78 57.82 -28.27
N SER A 42 -4.82 59.02 -27.70
CA SER A 42 -3.65 59.92 -27.54
C SER A 42 -2.67 59.52 -26.43
N LYS A 43 -2.95 58.45 -25.68
CA LYS A 43 -2.09 57.95 -24.61
C LYS A 43 -1.30 56.74 -25.12
N PRO A 44 0.03 56.83 -25.26
CA PRO A 44 0.81 55.64 -25.58
C PRO A 44 0.61 54.59 -24.48
N PRO A 45 0.49 53.29 -24.83
CA PRO A 45 0.38 52.24 -23.84
C PRO A 45 1.62 52.27 -22.93
N PRO A 46 1.47 52.07 -21.61
CA PRO A 46 2.61 52.08 -20.70
C PRO A 46 3.54 50.89 -21.01
N VAL A 47 4.62 51.17 -21.75
CA VAL A 47 5.69 50.21 -22.01
C VAL A 47 6.57 50.14 -20.76
N ASN A 48 6.26 49.21 -19.87
CA ASN A 48 7.02 48.99 -18.65
C ASN A 48 8.28 48.16 -18.96
N VAL A 49 9.29 48.78 -19.58
CA VAL A 49 10.60 48.16 -19.80
C VAL A 49 11.46 48.31 -18.54
N PRO A 50 12.02 47.21 -17.99
CA PRO A 50 12.82 47.28 -16.78
C PRO A 50 14.14 48.01 -17.06
N LEU A 51 14.28 49.22 -16.53
CA LEU A 51 15.55 49.95 -16.55
C LEU A 51 16.49 49.38 -15.48
N PRO A 52 17.76 49.07 -15.80
CA PRO A 52 18.72 48.56 -14.82
C PRO A 52 19.05 49.65 -13.79
N ARG A 53 18.67 49.43 -12.52
CA ARG A 53 19.04 50.31 -11.40
C ARG A 53 20.53 50.14 -11.09
N ARG A 54 21.33 51.20 -11.29
CA ARG A 54 22.73 51.25 -10.84
C ARG A 54 22.76 51.29 -9.31
N SER A 55 23.19 50.20 -8.68
CA SER A 55 23.43 50.12 -7.23
C SER A 55 24.55 51.09 -6.82
N ARG A 56 24.32 51.88 -5.76
CA ARG A 56 25.27 52.86 -5.20
C ARG A 56 26.05 52.35 -3.99
N ASN A 57 25.96 51.06 -3.65
CA ASN A 57 26.57 50.58 -2.40
C ASN A 57 28.04 50.16 -2.62
N PRO A 58 29.00 50.70 -1.84
CA PRO A 58 30.36 50.20 -1.81
C PRO A 58 30.39 48.79 -1.19
N GLY A 59 31.05 47.85 -1.86
CA GLY A 59 31.15 46.45 -1.38
C GLY A 59 31.98 46.33 -0.10
N PRO A 60 31.75 45.29 0.72
CA PRO A 60 32.45 45.10 2.00
C PRO A 60 33.93 44.70 1.80
N PRO A 61 34.82 45.02 2.77
CA PRO A 61 36.24 44.69 2.68
C PRO A 61 36.47 43.20 2.99
N THR A 62 37.40 42.57 2.28
CA THR A 62 37.72 41.14 2.43
C THR A 62 39.23 40.94 2.56
N GLU A 63 39.68 40.57 3.76
CA GLU A 63 41.02 40.01 4.02
C GLU A 63 41.01 38.49 3.80
N GLY A 64 41.98 38.01 3.02
CA GLY A 64 42.38 36.58 2.85
C GLY A 64 41.51 35.76 1.89
N TRP A 65 42.00 34.97 0.93
CA TRP A 65 43.34 34.50 0.55
C TRP A 65 43.42 34.35 -1.01
N ARG A 66 44.63 34.35 -1.57
CA ARG A 66 44.95 34.26 -3.02
C ARG A 66 45.83 33.03 -3.31
N PRO A 67 45.73 32.44 -4.50
CA PRO A 67 46.94 32.17 -5.27
C PRO A 67 46.82 32.72 -6.70
N VAL A 68 47.73 33.67 -6.97
CA VAL A 68 48.23 34.15 -8.26
C VAL A 68 47.20 34.74 -9.25
N SER A 69 47.15 36.09 -9.25
CA SER A 69 46.74 36.99 -10.35
C SER A 69 45.29 37.47 -10.54
N ASN A 70 44.37 37.30 -9.59
CA ASN A 70 43.00 37.84 -9.79
C ASN A 70 42.80 39.24 -9.16
N ARG A 71 42.37 40.22 -9.96
CA ARG A 71 42.02 41.58 -9.48
C ARG A 71 40.87 41.52 -8.47
N VAL A 72 40.80 42.49 -7.56
CA VAL A 72 39.72 42.58 -6.55
C VAL A 72 38.37 42.63 -7.28
N GLY A 73 37.51 41.64 -7.03
CA GLY A 73 36.20 41.48 -7.69
C GLY A 73 36.10 40.32 -8.69
N GLN A 74 37.18 39.60 -8.98
CA GLN A 74 37.10 38.43 -9.85
C GLN A 74 36.50 37.23 -9.12
N VAL A 75 35.34 36.79 -9.62
CA VAL A 75 34.65 35.57 -9.20
C VAL A 75 35.49 34.36 -9.59
N ASP A 76 35.74 33.44 -8.65
CA ASP A 76 36.40 32.16 -8.93
C ASP A 76 35.54 31.34 -9.92
N PRO A 77 36.04 31.01 -11.13
CA PRO A 77 35.28 30.27 -12.13
C PRO A 77 34.95 28.83 -11.70
N ARG A 78 35.61 28.30 -10.67
CA ARG A 78 35.31 26.98 -10.09
C ARG A 78 34.21 27.04 -9.04
N ARG A 79 33.89 28.23 -8.54
CA ARG A 79 32.86 28.44 -7.52
C ARG A 79 31.54 28.72 -8.22
N SER A 80 30.57 27.83 -8.05
CA SER A 80 29.20 28.08 -8.52
C SER A 80 28.64 29.32 -7.82
N THR A 81 28.55 30.44 -8.52
CA THR A 81 27.89 31.68 -8.03
C THR A 81 26.38 31.61 -8.11
N ARG A 82 25.84 30.51 -8.64
CA ARG A 82 24.42 30.31 -8.82
C ARG A 82 23.78 29.97 -7.47
N SER A 83 23.14 30.95 -6.85
CA SER A 83 22.33 30.73 -5.66
C SER A 83 20.91 30.33 -6.07
N ILE A 84 20.67 29.01 -6.14
CA ILE A 84 19.38 28.43 -6.51
C ILE A 84 18.26 28.93 -5.59
N ASP A 85 18.55 29.15 -4.32
CA ASP A 85 17.57 29.65 -3.35
C ASP A 85 17.13 31.09 -3.65
N LYS A 86 18.06 31.93 -4.11
CA LYS A 86 17.74 33.29 -4.56
C LYS A 86 16.94 33.30 -5.86
N GLU A 87 17.22 32.37 -6.78
CA GLU A 87 16.43 32.21 -8.01
C GLU A 87 15.00 31.77 -7.73
N LYS A 88 14.80 30.83 -6.79
CA LYS A 88 13.46 30.38 -6.36
C LYS A 88 12.68 31.46 -5.62
N ALA A 89 13.37 32.38 -4.94
CA ALA A 89 12.76 33.46 -4.16
C ALA A 89 12.40 34.71 -4.99
N VAL A 90 12.67 34.73 -6.31
CA VAL A 90 12.26 35.84 -7.16
C VAL A 90 10.73 35.90 -7.20
N GLN A 91 10.16 36.90 -6.52
CA GLN A 91 8.72 37.17 -6.56
C GLN A 91 8.34 37.59 -7.97
N ILE A 92 7.79 36.65 -8.73
CA ILE A 92 7.17 36.94 -10.03
C ILE A 92 5.87 37.71 -9.73
N PRO A 93 5.68 38.93 -10.27
CA PRO A 93 4.45 39.68 -10.08
C PRO A 93 3.27 38.87 -10.65
N ARG A 94 2.41 38.38 -9.77
CA ARG A 94 1.18 37.67 -10.15
C ARG A 94 0.20 38.70 -10.71
N ARG A 95 0.02 38.72 -12.03
CA ARG A 95 -1.07 39.48 -12.65
C ARG A 95 -2.39 38.94 -12.11
N ALA A 96 -3.27 39.83 -11.64
CA ALA A 96 -4.64 39.47 -11.32
C ALA A 96 -5.27 38.82 -12.56
N ARG A 97 -5.73 37.57 -12.44
CA ARG A 97 -6.44 36.91 -13.51
C ARG A 97 -7.80 37.60 -13.60
N ALA A 98 -8.14 38.14 -14.76
CA ALA A 98 -9.48 38.67 -15.00
C ALA A 98 -10.51 37.57 -14.71
N ASP A 99 -11.63 37.94 -14.10
CA ASP A 99 -12.75 37.02 -13.86
C ASP A 99 -13.16 36.39 -15.19
N ARG A 100 -13.03 35.07 -15.28
CA ARG A 100 -13.37 34.32 -16.48
C ARG A 100 -14.88 34.22 -16.56
N SER A 101 -15.51 35.15 -17.27
CA SER A 101 -16.90 34.98 -17.70
C SER A 101 -16.94 33.89 -18.77
N TYR A 102 -17.30 32.66 -18.39
CA TYR A 102 -17.48 31.57 -19.33
C TYR A 102 -18.69 31.84 -20.22
N SER A 103 -18.52 31.76 -21.53
CA SER A 103 -19.65 31.80 -22.46
C SER A 103 -20.33 30.42 -22.51
N LYS A 104 -21.63 30.36 -22.85
CA LYS A 104 -22.34 29.08 -23.03
C LYS A 104 -21.66 28.16 -24.07
N ILE A 105 -20.90 28.74 -25.00
CA ILE A 105 -20.15 28.03 -26.03
C ILE A 105 -18.91 27.33 -25.45
N ASP A 106 -18.35 27.85 -24.36
CA ASP A 106 -17.20 27.24 -23.66
C ASP A 106 -17.60 25.98 -22.86
N LEU A 107 -18.91 25.78 -22.64
CA LEU A 107 -19.45 24.59 -22.00
C LEU A 107 -19.73 23.44 -22.98
N VAL A 108 -19.66 23.69 -24.29
CA VAL A 108 -19.83 22.63 -25.29
C VAL A 108 -18.57 21.77 -25.30
N SER A 109 -18.72 20.48 -25.00
CA SER A 109 -17.61 19.52 -24.99
C SER A 109 -16.99 19.45 -26.37
N ARG A 110 -15.80 20.04 -26.54
CA ARG A 110 -15.03 19.92 -27.77
C ARG A 110 -14.38 18.55 -27.84
N ARG A 111 -14.25 18.00 -29.05
CA ARG A 111 -13.45 16.79 -29.28
C ARG A 111 -12.04 17.03 -28.77
N LYS A 112 -11.55 16.14 -27.90
CA LYS A 112 -10.16 16.17 -27.43
C LYS A 112 -9.23 15.95 -28.63
N ARG A 113 -8.07 16.61 -28.60
CA ARG A 113 -7.01 16.35 -29.58
C ARG A 113 -6.46 14.94 -29.36
N GLY A 114 -6.04 14.27 -30.43
CA GLY A 114 -5.52 12.90 -30.35
C GLY A 114 -4.35 12.76 -29.37
N ASP A 115 -3.50 13.78 -29.27
CA ASP A 115 -2.36 13.80 -28.34
C ASP A 115 -2.80 13.75 -26.87
N VAL A 116 -3.81 14.54 -26.51
CA VAL A 116 -4.37 14.57 -25.15
C VAL A 116 -4.98 13.21 -24.79
N ILE A 117 -5.62 12.54 -25.74
CA ILE A 117 -6.19 11.20 -25.52
C ILE A 117 -5.06 10.18 -25.31
N ARG A 118 -3.96 10.27 -26.07
CA ARG A 118 -2.81 9.38 -25.92
C ARG A 118 -2.12 9.56 -24.56
N ASP A 119 -1.94 10.80 -24.14
CA ASP A 119 -1.35 11.12 -22.83
C ASP A 119 -2.24 10.60 -21.69
N GLU A 120 -3.57 10.81 -21.77
CA GLU A 120 -4.53 10.30 -20.79
C GLU A 120 -4.53 8.77 -20.71
N LEU A 121 -4.44 8.08 -21.85
CA LEU A 121 -4.35 6.61 -21.92
C LEU A 121 -3.04 6.11 -21.31
N GLN A 122 -1.93 6.77 -21.60
CA GLN A 122 -0.63 6.42 -21.03
C GLN A 122 -0.62 6.64 -19.51
N ASP A 123 -1.19 7.74 -19.04
CA ASP A 123 -1.37 8.03 -17.61
C ASP A 123 -2.23 6.98 -16.90
N ALA A 124 -3.35 6.58 -17.52
CA ALA A 124 -4.22 5.54 -16.98
C ALA A 124 -3.49 4.20 -16.90
N LYS A 125 -2.75 3.84 -17.96
CA LYS A 125 -1.93 2.63 -18.00
C LYS A 125 -0.86 2.64 -16.91
N MET A 126 -0.14 3.75 -16.77
CA MET A 126 0.86 3.93 -15.71
C MET A 126 0.24 3.78 -14.32
N ARG A 127 -0.91 4.40 -14.05
CA ARG A 127 -1.61 4.26 -12.76
C ARG A 127 -2.04 2.83 -12.48
N MET A 128 -2.51 2.10 -13.50
CA MET A 128 -2.89 0.69 -13.35
C MET A 128 -1.68 -0.21 -13.08
N GLU A 129 -0.58 -0.02 -13.82
CA GLU A 129 0.66 -0.79 -13.65
C GLU A 129 1.31 -0.55 -12.28
N HIS A 130 1.20 0.69 -11.77
CA HIS A 130 1.76 1.09 -10.47
C HIS A 130 0.76 0.92 -9.31
N TYR A 131 -0.49 0.52 -9.59
CA TYR A 131 -1.48 0.26 -8.56
C TYR A 131 -1.15 -1.05 -7.87
N ARG A 132 -0.68 -0.97 -6.63
CA ARG A 132 -0.74 -2.09 -5.70
C ARG A 132 -2.06 -1.99 -4.94
N PRO A 133 -2.98 -2.95 -5.12
CA PRO A 133 -4.18 -3.00 -4.31
C PRO A 133 -3.79 -2.95 -2.83
N PRO A 134 -4.54 -2.23 -1.98
CA PRO A 134 -4.34 -2.31 -0.55
C PRO A 134 -4.46 -3.77 -0.14
N HIS A 135 -3.56 -4.21 0.75
CA HIS A 135 -3.53 -5.59 1.23
C HIS A 135 -4.88 -5.89 1.89
N LEU A 136 -5.78 -6.54 1.15
CA LEU A 136 -7.06 -6.99 1.68
C LEU A 136 -6.72 -8.09 2.67
N ARG A 137 -6.89 -7.82 3.97
CA ARG A 137 -6.93 -8.91 4.95
C ARG A 137 -8.00 -9.89 4.45
N PRO A 138 -7.76 -11.21 4.48
CA PRO A 138 -8.74 -12.17 4.04
C PRO A 138 -10.03 -11.97 4.84
N MET A 139 -11.03 -11.36 4.22
CA MET A 139 -12.31 -11.03 4.85
C MET A 139 -13.08 -12.30 5.28
N GLY A 140 -12.63 -13.48 4.87
CA GLY A 140 -13.17 -14.77 5.30
C GLY A 140 -13.16 -14.93 6.82
N GLN A 141 -12.04 -14.61 7.48
CA GLN A 141 -11.92 -14.84 8.93
C GLN A 141 -12.91 -14.01 9.76
N GLU A 142 -13.12 -12.75 9.38
CA GLU A 142 -14.08 -11.88 10.10
C GLU A 142 -15.51 -12.23 9.72
N LYS A 143 -15.79 -12.62 8.47
CA LYS A 143 -17.11 -13.09 8.04
C LYS A 143 -17.51 -14.35 8.81
N ASP A 144 -16.61 -15.32 8.93
CA ASP A 144 -16.87 -16.59 9.64
C ASP A 144 -17.06 -16.34 11.14
N ARG A 145 -16.25 -15.46 11.73
CA ARG A 145 -16.41 -15.01 13.11
C ARG A 145 -17.77 -14.34 13.36
N LEU A 146 -18.19 -13.44 12.47
CA LEU A 146 -19.48 -12.76 12.58
C LEU A 146 -20.65 -13.73 12.37
N ALA A 147 -20.50 -14.70 11.47
CA ALA A 147 -21.48 -15.77 11.28
C ALA A 147 -21.66 -16.60 12.56
N GLU A 148 -20.57 -16.97 13.23
CA GLU A 148 -20.63 -17.66 14.53
C GLU A 148 -21.27 -16.80 15.62
N ILE A 149 -20.94 -15.51 15.70
CA ILE A 149 -21.54 -14.59 16.69
C ILE A 149 -23.06 -14.52 16.47
N CYS A 150 -23.50 -14.37 15.23
CA CYS A 150 -24.93 -14.35 14.89
C CYS A 150 -25.63 -15.67 15.23
N ALA A 151 -24.97 -16.81 15.00
CA ALA A 151 -25.53 -18.13 15.24
C ALA A 151 -25.62 -18.49 16.74
N PHE A 152 -24.60 -18.16 17.53
CA PHE A 152 -24.47 -18.65 18.90
C PHE A 152 -24.71 -17.60 19.99
N LYS A 153 -24.31 -16.34 19.75
CA LYS A 153 -24.54 -15.25 20.73
C LYS A 153 -25.88 -14.55 20.48
N GLY A 154 -26.46 -14.69 19.29
CA GLY A 154 -27.75 -14.12 18.93
C GLY A 154 -27.71 -12.59 18.88
N GLY A 155 -28.02 -12.01 17.72
CA GLY A 155 -28.31 -10.57 17.69
C GLY A 155 -29.57 -10.26 18.52
N LYS A 156 -29.74 -9.02 19.00
CA LYS A 156 -30.93 -8.57 19.75
C LYS A 156 -32.27 -8.66 18.97
N ILE A 157 -32.27 -9.21 17.77
CA ILE A 157 -33.38 -9.23 16.82
C ILE A 157 -34.22 -10.51 16.89
N LEU A 158 -33.72 -11.58 17.48
CA LEU A 158 -34.45 -12.85 17.65
C LEU A 158 -34.72 -13.10 19.14
N PRO A 159 -35.93 -13.54 19.53
CA PRO A 159 -36.22 -13.97 20.90
C PRO A 159 -35.25 -15.07 21.35
N ALA A 160 -34.88 -15.06 22.64
CA ALA A 160 -33.91 -16.00 23.21
C ALA A 160 -34.30 -17.48 23.01
N GLU A 161 -35.59 -17.76 22.87
CA GLU A 161 -36.15 -19.09 22.63
C GLU A 161 -35.94 -19.59 21.19
N MET A 162 -35.67 -18.68 20.24
CA MET A 162 -35.48 -18.99 18.81
C MET A 162 -34.01 -18.96 18.37
N THR A 163 -33.09 -18.55 19.24
CA THR A 163 -31.65 -18.70 19.02
C THR A 163 -31.22 -20.09 19.45
N ALA A 164 -30.30 -20.71 18.70
CA ALA A 164 -29.63 -21.94 19.17
C ALA A 164 -29.08 -21.70 20.58
N ILE A 165 -29.16 -22.71 21.46
CA ILE A 165 -28.82 -22.64 22.89
C ILE A 165 -27.67 -21.65 23.11
N PRO A 166 -27.90 -20.53 23.81
CA PRO A 166 -26.92 -19.46 23.91
C PRO A 166 -25.66 -20.01 24.56
N LEU A 167 -24.63 -20.21 23.74
CA LEU A 167 -23.31 -20.56 24.21
C LEU A 167 -22.65 -19.27 24.66
N GLU A 168 -22.22 -19.21 25.92
CA GLU A 168 -21.50 -18.05 26.47
C GLU A 168 -20.23 -17.71 25.65
N VAL A 169 -19.64 -18.73 25.01
CA VAL A 169 -18.40 -18.62 24.25
C VAL A 169 -18.58 -19.26 22.87
N THR A 170 -18.26 -18.51 21.80
CA THR A 170 -18.31 -19.06 20.44
C THR A 170 -17.22 -20.11 20.24
N PRO A 171 -17.40 -21.10 19.33
CA PRO A 171 -16.37 -22.09 19.03
C PRO A 171 -15.01 -21.47 18.66
N SER A 172 -15.00 -20.42 17.82
CA SER A 172 -13.77 -19.67 17.51
C SER A 172 -13.10 -19.04 18.74
N GLU A 173 -13.88 -18.53 19.69
CA GLU A 173 -13.37 -17.94 20.92
C GLU A 173 -12.82 -19.01 21.88
N GLN A 174 -13.45 -20.19 21.94
CA GLN A 174 -12.92 -21.33 22.69
C GLN A 174 -11.57 -21.79 22.15
N VAL A 175 -11.44 -21.95 20.83
CA VAL A 175 -10.17 -22.32 20.18
C VAL A 175 -9.10 -21.25 20.42
N ALA A 176 -9.47 -19.97 20.36
CA ALA A 176 -8.55 -18.87 20.65
C ALA A 176 -8.07 -18.90 22.12
N ARG A 177 -8.98 -19.17 23.08
CA ARG A 177 -8.63 -19.31 24.50
C ARG A 177 -7.69 -20.50 24.74
N ILE A 178 -7.92 -21.63 24.06
CA ILE A 178 -7.03 -22.80 24.14
C ILE A 178 -5.64 -22.44 23.63
N LYS A 179 -5.54 -21.84 22.43
CA LYS A 179 -4.25 -21.42 21.86
C LYS A 179 -3.51 -20.40 22.72
N GLU A 180 -4.23 -19.46 23.34
CA GLU A 180 -3.60 -18.49 24.22
C GLU A 180 -3.13 -19.14 25.53
N ARG A 181 -3.88 -20.09 26.10
CA ARG A 181 -3.42 -20.91 27.22
C ARG A 181 -2.18 -21.71 26.88
N GLU A 182 -2.15 -22.36 25.71
CA GLU A 182 -0.97 -23.08 25.22
C GLU A 182 0.23 -22.15 25.05
N ARG A 183 0.03 -20.93 24.52
CA ARG A 183 1.08 -19.92 24.40
C ARG A 183 1.63 -19.51 25.77
N ILE A 184 0.75 -19.27 26.74
CA ILE A 184 1.13 -18.91 28.12
C ILE A 184 1.87 -20.08 28.78
N GLU A 185 1.38 -21.30 28.63
CA GLU A 185 2.00 -22.50 29.19
C GLU A 185 3.38 -22.76 28.58
N LYS A 186 3.51 -22.58 27.26
CA LYS A 186 4.77 -22.64 26.53
C LYS A 186 5.77 -21.61 27.05
N ALA A 187 5.32 -20.37 27.25
CA ALA A 187 6.16 -19.32 27.82
C ALA A 187 6.57 -19.63 29.28
N ARG A 188 5.66 -20.19 30.07
CA ARG A 188 5.91 -20.63 31.45
C ARG A 188 6.93 -21.77 31.51
N ARG A 189 6.82 -22.78 30.64
CA ARG A 189 7.78 -23.89 30.53
C ARG A 189 9.18 -23.40 30.13
N ARG A 190 9.25 -22.50 29.14
CA ARG A 190 10.52 -21.85 28.74
C ARG A 190 11.20 -21.14 29.90
N ARG A 191 10.43 -20.42 30.75
CA ARG A 191 10.97 -19.76 31.96
C ARG A 191 11.40 -20.75 33.04
N ALA A 192 10.74 -21.90 33.13
CA ALA A 192 11.04 -22.95 34.11
C ALA A 192 12.18 -23.90 33.68
N GLY A 193 12.76 -23.72 32.49
CA GLY A 193 13.81 -24.62 31.97
C GLY A 193 13.32 -26.03 31.65
N LEU A 194 12.00 -26.26 31.60
CA LEU A 194 11.42 -27.53 31.21
C LEU A 194 11.49 -27.69 29.68
N PRO A 195 11.80 -28.89 29.16
CA PRO A 195 11.81 -29.13 27.72
C PRO A 195 10.45 -28.79 27.11
N GLU A 196 10.46 -28.15 25.95
CA GLU A 196 9.22 -27.91 25.20
C GLU A 196 8.53 -29.24 24.96
N PRO A 197 7.20 -29.33 25.09
CA PRO A 197 6.49 -30.51 24.63
C PRO A 197 6.79 -30.60 23.13
N THR A 198 7.60 -31.59 22.75
CA THR A 198 7.76 -31.95 21.36
C THR A 198 6.36 -32.31 20.91
N LEU A 199 5.74 -31.42 20.13
CA LEU A 199 4.57 -31.75 19.34
C LEU A 199 4.94 -33.06 18.66
N THR A 200 4.29 -34.14 19.09
CA THR A 200 4.43 -35.45 18.47
C THR A 200 4.23 -35.21 16.99
N ARG A 201 5.33 -35.27 16.23
CA ARG A 201 5.35 -35.23 14.78
C ARG A 201 4.16 -36.07 14.32
N PRO A 202 3.25 -35.57 13.47
CA PRO A 202 2.10 -36.35 13.05
C PRO A 202 2.66 -37.69 12.59
N SER A 203 2.30 -38.76 13.32
CA SER A 203 2.71 -40.10 12.94
C SER A 203 2.28 -40.30 11.50
N ALA A 204 3.07 -41.03 10.73
CA ALA A 204 2.74 -41.36 9.35
C ALA A 204 1.25 -41.73 9.24
N PRO A 205 0.57 -41.34 8.13
CA PRO A 205 -0.86 -41.63 7.96
C PRO A 205 -1.10 -43.09 8.28
N LYS A 206 -1.94 -43.34 9.29
CA LYS A 206 -2.23 -44.69 9.78
C LYS A 206 -2.75 -45.51 8.60
N SER A 207 -2.27 -46.74 8.46
CA SER A 207 -2.76 -47.61 7.40
C SER A 207 -4.26 -47.84 7.58
N HIS A 208 -4.98 -48.17 6.50
CA HIS A 208 -6.40 -48.49 6.59
C HIS A 208 -6.69 -49.59 7.63
N THR A 209 -5.80 -50.57 7.75
CA THR A 209 -5.88 -51.62 8.77
C THR A 209 -5.76 -51.06 10.18
N GLN A 210 -4.83 -50.13 10.43
CA GLN A 210 -4.67 -49.48 11.74
C GLN A 210 -5.90 -48.63 12.10
N MET A 211 -6.51 -47.94 11.14
CA MET A 211 -7.75 -47.22 11.41
C MET A 211 -8.90 -48.17 11.76
N LEU A 212 -8.99 -49.32 11.08
CA LEU A 212 -9.98 -50.35 11.39
C LEU A 212 -9.75 -50.96 12.78
N GLU A 213 -8.49 -51.22 13.15
CA GLU A 213 -8.10 -51.70 14.48
C GLU A 213 -8.54 -50.72 15.57
N GLU A 214 -8.22 -49.43 15.41
CA GLU A 214 -8.62 -48.37 16.35
C GLU A 214 -10.13 -48.28 16.47
N THR A 215 -10.85 -48.34 15.36
CA THR A 215 -12.32 -48.29 15.37
C THR A 215 -12.93 -49.47 16.15
N ILE A 216 -12.39 -50.68 15.96
CA ILE A 216 -12.89 -51.87 16.68
C ILE A 216 -12.55 -51.79 18.18
N LEU A 217 -11.37 -51.26 18.53
CA LEU A 217 -10.97 -51.06 19.93
C LEU A 217 -11.88 -50.04 20.64
N ASP A 218 -12.11 -48.89 20.01
CA ASP A 218 -13.00 -47.85 20.54
C ASP A 218 -14.41 -48.42 20.76
N GLU A 219 -14.93 -49.20 19.80
CA GLU A 219 -16.22 -49.86 19.90
C GLU A 219 -16.31 -50.91 21.03
N ILE A 220 -15.21 -51.59 21.36
CA ILE A 220 -15.15 -52.52 22.50
C ILE A 220 -15.18 -51.74 23.82
N ASP A 221 -14.40 -50.67 23.92
CA ASP A 221 -14.30 -49.85 25.12
C ASP A 221 -15.60 -49.09 25.41
N GLU A 222 -16.27 -48.58 24.38
CA GLU A 222 -17.61 -47.97 24.50
C GLU A 222 -18.64 -48.96 25.05
N ARG A 223 -18.68 -50.20 24.54
CA ARG A 223 -19.60 -51.22 25.02
C ARG A 223 -19.29 -51.69 26.44
N ARG A 224 -18.01 -51.77 26.80
CA ARG A 224 -17.59 -52.08 28.18
C ARG A 224 -18.03 -51.00 29.14
N LYS A 225 -17.79 -49.74 28.79
CA LYS A 225 -18.24 -48.59 29.59
C LYS A 225 -19.76 -48.58 29.71
N HIS A 226 -20.47 -48.84 28.62
CA HIS A 226 -21.93 -48.93 28.65
C HIS A 226 -22.42 -50.07 29.55
N LEU A 227 -21.80 -51.23 29.50
CA LEU A 227 -22.10 -52.36 30.38
C LEU A 227 -21.86 -51.99 31.85
N GLU A 228 -20.76 -51.32 32.18
CA GLU A 228 -20.44 -50.82 33.52
C GLU A 228 -21.47 -49.79 34.01
N ASP A 229 -21.78 -48.78 33.19
CA ASP A 229 -22.77 -47.74 33.48
C ASP A 229 -24.16 -48.36 33.74
N MET A 230 -24.56 -49.33 32.92
CA MET A 230 -25.85 -50.01 33.05
C MET A 230 -25.89 -50.97 34.25
N GLN A 231 -24.79 -51.64 34.57
CA GLN A 231 -24.69 -52.44 35.80
C GLN A 231 -24.87 -51.57 37.04
N GLY A 232 -24.30 -50.36 37.06
CA GLY A 232 -24.49 -49.39 38.14
C GLY A 232 -25.95 -48.95 38.34
N LEU A 233 -26.79 -49.06 37.30
CA LEU A 233 -28.21 -48.71 37.32
C LEU A 233 -29.14 -49.91 37.60
N GLY A 234 -28.59 -51.11 37.84
CA GLY A 234 -29.38 -52.32 38.11
C GLY A 234 -29.92 -52.98 36.84
N MET A 235 -29.13 -53.01 35.77
CA MET A 235 -29.46 -53.68 34.51
C MET A 235 -29.89 -55.14 34.69
N ARG A 236 -30.82 -55.59 33.83
CA ARG A 236 -31.28 -56.98 33.80
C ARG A 236 -30.18 -57.90 33.27
N ALA A 237 -30.15 -59.12 33.79
CA ALA A 237 -29.15 -60.11 33.39
C ALA A 237 -29.21 -60.49 31.89
N GLU A 238 -30.38 -60.32 31.25
CA GLU A 238 -30.54 -60.56 29.81
C GLU A 238 -29.81 -59.51 28.97
N ASP A 239 -29.94 -58.23 29.33
CA ASP A 239 -29.28 -57.11 28.66
C ASP A 239 -27.76 -57.13 28.88
N ALA A 240 -27.32 -57.60 30.05
CA ALA A 240 -25.89 -57.84 30.30
C ALA A 240 -25.30 -58.90 29.36
N LYS A 241 -26.07 -59.98 29.10
CA LYS A 241 -25.64 -61.07 28.21
C LYS A 241 -25.62 -60.64 26.75
N THR A 242 -26.57 -59.81 26.30
CA THR A 242 -26.57 -59.29 24.93
C THR A 242 -25.34 -58.41 24.69
N LEU A 243 -25.04 -57.47 25.60
CA LEU A 243 -23.85 -56.61 25.52
C LEU A 243 -22.55 -57.41 25.57
N ALA A 244 -22.45 -58.41 26.46
CA ALA A 244 -21.30 -59.32 26.48
C ALA A 244 -21.14 -60.11 25.17
N GLY A 245 -22.26 -60.52 24.55
CA GLY A 245 -22.29 -61.16 23.24
C GLY A 245 -21.76 -60.24 22.12
N GLU A 246 -22.16 -58.97 22.12
CA GLU A 246 -21.67 -57.97 21.17
C GLU A 246 -20.16 -57.70 21.33
N ILE A 247 -19.68 -57.57 22.57
CA ILE A 247 -18.24 -57.45 22.87
C ILE A 247 -17.49 -58.67 22.30
N ALA A 248 -18.00 -59.88 22.54
CA ALA A 248 -17.39 -61.11 22.02
C ALA A 248 -17.41 -61.20 20.47
N VAL A 249 -18.39 -60.59 19.79
CA VAL A 249 -18.39 -60.47 18.33
C VAL A 249 -17.28 -59.51 17.88
N ARG A 250 -17.16 -58.33 18.50
CA ARG A 250 -16.12 -57.35 18.16
C ARG A 250 -14.71 -57.85 18.47
N VAL A 251 -14.50 -58.58 19.57
CA VAL A 251 -13.21 -59.23 19.87
C VAL A 251 -12.86 -60.28 18.81
N ARG A 252 -13.84 -61.03 18.28
CA ARG A 252 -13.61 -61.96 17.15
C ARG A 252 -13.25 -61.24 15.86
N GLU A 253 -13.83 -60.08 15.59
CA GLU A 253 -13.46 -59.23 14.45
C GLU A 253 -12.06 -58.66 14.61
N LEU A 254 -11.73 -58.14 15.80
CA LEU A 254 -10.37 -57.71 16.13
C LEU A 254 -9.36 -58.83 15.91
N ARG A 255 -9.70 -60.07 16.30
CA ARG A 255 -8.81 -61.23 16.10
C ARG A 255 -8.50 -61.51 14.63
N LYS A 256 -9.40 -61.15 13.69
CA LYS A 256 -9.14 -61.28 12.24
C LYS A 256 -8.17 -60.23 11.72
N VAL A 257 -8.12 -59.06 12.35
CA VAL A 257 -7.29 -57.93 11.92
C VAL A 257 -5.94 -57.94 12.66
N ASN A 258 -5.97 -58.13 13.99
CA ASN A 258 -4.80 -58.17 14.86
C ASN A 258 -5.00 -59.23 15.98
N PRO A 259 -4.47 -60.46 15.80
CA PRO A 259 -4.69 -61.56 16.74
C PRO A 259 -4.02 -61.32 18.10
N GLU A 260 -2.87 -60.64 18.13
CA GLU A 260 -2.10 -60.38 19.35
C GLU A 260 -2.86 -59.45 20.30
N LEU A 261 -3.45 -58.37 19.77
CA LEU A 261 -4.28 -57.45 20.56
C LEU A 261 -5.56 -58.11 21.07
N ALA A 262 -6.20 -58.94 20.24
CA ALA A 262 -7.40 -59.66 20.64
C ALA A 262 -7.13 -60.63 21.81
N GLU A 263 -5.96 -61.26 21.87
CA GLU A 263 -5.59 -62.13 22.98
C GLU A 263 -5.31 -61.37 24.28
N GLN A 264 -4.73 -60.17 24.19
CA GLN A 264 -4.56 -59.30 25.37
C GLN A 264 -5.90 -58.84 25.97
N ILE A 265 -6.90 -58.60 25.12
CA ILE A 265 -8.22 -58.12 25.52
C ILE A 265 -9.09 -59.27 26.03
N GLY A 266 -9.13 -60.40 25.31
CA GLY A 266 -9.90 -61.59 25.69
C GLY A 266 -9.30 -62.35 26.88
N GLY A 267 -7.97 -62.30 27.06
CA GLY A 267 -7.30 -62.91 28.21
C GLY A 267 -7.64 -62.25 29.55
N LYS A 268 -8.07 -60.98 29.54
CA LYS A 268 -8.54 -60.28 30.76
C LYS A 268 -9.93 -60.74 31.20
N GLU A 269 -10.80 -61.15 30.27
CA GLU A 269 -12.18 -61.56 30.57
C GLU A 269 -12.29 -62.98 31.14
N LEU A 270 -11.34 -63.87 30.82
CA LEU A 270 -11.31 -65.24 31.37
C LEU A 270 -10.70 -65.34 32.77
N ARG A 271 -10.15 -64.25 33.33
CA ARG A 271 -9.45 -64.27 34.63
C ARG A 271 -10.23 -63.72 35.82
N ASN A 272 -11.33 -63.00 35.61
CA ASN A 272 -12.18 -62.51 36.69
C ASN A 272 -13.65 -62.90 36.41
N PRO A 273 -14.11 -64.07 36.91
CA PRO A 273 -15.54 -64.34 37.03
C PRO A 273 -16.22 -63.40 38.04
#